data_AF-A0AAE2R8M1-F1
#
_entry.id   AF-A0AAE2R8M1-F1
#
_cell.length_a   1.000
_cell.length_b   1.000
_cell.length_c   1.000
_cell.angle_alpha   90.00
_cell.angle_beta   90.00
_cell.angle_gamma   90.00
#
_symmetry.space_group_name_H-M   'P 1'
#
loop_
_entity.id
_entity.type
_entity.pdbx_description
1 polymer ?
#
loop_
_entity_poly.entity_id
_entity_poly.type
_entity_poly.pdbx_seq_one_letter_code
_entity_poly.pdbx_strand_id
1 'polypeptide(L)'
;MVDMMIELGPDSFAPTQRNLNAGSGGNLNPRRAIMRKPHMALTSQADKWIFDRLEKPLMRSGALDLTDPRFDLPAVQDSSPGVFATVPHVPTQSPEE
;
A
#
# COMPACT_ATOMS: atom_id res chain seq x y z
N MET A 1 -0.10 -3.64 12.09
CA MET A 1 -0.30 -5.01 11.57
C MET A 1 -0.25 -6.08 12.66
N VAL A 2 0.73 -6.09 13.57
CA VAL A 2 0.79 -7.10 14.64
C VAL A 2 -0.45 -7.05 15.54
N ASP A 3 -0.86 -5.85 15.96
CA ASP A 3 -2.04 -5.69 16.83
C ASP A 3 -3.32 -6.16 16.14
N MET A 4 -3.49 -5.82 14.86
CA MET A 4 -4.59 -6.34 14.03
C MET A 4 -4.62 -7.87 14.02
N MET A 5 -3.45 -8.51 13.81
CA MET A 5 -3.35 -9.97 13.76
C MET A 5 -3.65 -10.63 15.11
N ILE A 6 -3.41 -9.93 16.22
CA ILE A 6 -3.74 -10.41 17.56
C ILE A 6 -5.24 -10.24 17.82
N GLU A 7 -5.81 -9.08 17.48
CA GLU A 7 -7.22 -8.76 17.75
C GLU A 7 -8.19 -9.53 16.84
N LEU A 8 -7.87 -9.65 15.55
CA LEU A 8 -8.74 -10.30 14.55
C LEU A 8 -8.42 -11.77 14.33
N GLY A 9 -7.20 -12.21 14.64
CA GLY A 9 -6.80 -13.61 14.47
C GLY A 9 -7.06 -14.12 13.03
N PRO A 10 -7.84 -15.22 12.85
CA PRO A 10 -8.15 -15.76 11.53
C PRO A 10 -8.90 -14.80 10.60
N ASP A 11 -9.59 -13.79 11.14
CA ASP A 11 -10.29 -12.78 10.34
C ASP A 11 -9.35 -11.69 9.80
N SER A 12 -8.04 -11.79 10.03
CA SER A 12 -7.07 -10.82 9.51
C SER A 12 -6.87 -10.90 7.99
N PHE A 13 -6.86 -12.12 7.44
CA PHE A 13 -6.54 -12.37 6.03
C PHE A 13 -7.55 -13.31 5.39
N ALA A 14 -7.82 -13.10 4.10
CA ALA A 14 -8.80 -13.89 3.34
C ALA A 14 -8.58 -15.42 3.40
N PRO A 15 -7.35 -15.97 3.27
CA PRO A 15 -7.17 -17.41 3.38
C PRO A 15 -7.40 -17.97 4.79
N THR A 16 -7.06 -17.24 5.86
CA THR A 16 -7.28 -17.72 7.23
C THR A 16 -8.78 -17.72 7.56
N GLN A 17 -9.52 -16.72 7.10
CA GLN A 17 -10.97 -16.66 7.24
C GLN A 17 -11.67 -17.75 6.41
N ARG A 18 -11.22 -17.98 5.17
CA ARG A 18 -11.73 -19.09 4.34
C ARG A 18 -11.50 -20.45 5.01
N ASN A 19 -10.32 -20.67 5.58
CA ASN A 19 -10.01 -21.91 6.29
C ASN A 19 -10.84 -22.07 7.56
N LEU A 20 -11.10 -20.98 8.29
CA LEU A 20 -11.98 -20.99 9.47
C LEU A 20 -13.39 -21.43 9.05
N ASN A 21 -13.94 -20.81 8.00
CA ASN A 21 -15.30 -21.10 7.50
C ASN A 21 -15.43 -22.53 6.93
N ALA A 22 -14.36 -23.06 6.34
CA ALA A 22 -14.36 -24.41 5.78
C ALA A 22 -14.27 -25.52 6.84
N GLY A 23 -13.81 -25.22 8.07
CA GLY A 23 -13.67 -26.18 9.16
C GLY A 23 -12.67 -27.32 8.92
N SER A 24 -11.95 -27.31 7.79
CA SER A 24 -11.17 -28.46 7.28
C SER A 24 -9.72 -28.53 7.74
N GLY A 25 -9.35 -27.80 8.79
CA GLY A 25 -8.00 -27.85 9.38
C GLY A 25 -6.91 -27.07 8.63
N GLY A 26 -7.29 -26.13 7.75
CA GLY A 26 -6.35 -25.23 7.08
C GLY A 26 -5.62 -24.28 8.05
N ASN A 27 -4.56 -23.60 7.58
CA ASN A 27 -3.83 -22.62 8.40
C ASN A 27 -4.74 -21.46 8.82
N LEU A 28 -4.93 -21.28 10.13
CA LEU A 28 -5.67 -20.17 10.74
C LEU A 28 -4.76 -19.07 11.28
N ASN A 29 -3.43 -19.29 11.29
CA ASN A 29 -2.49 -18.34 11.87
C ASN A 29 -2.19 -17.21 10.86
N PRO A 30 -2.55 -15.94 11.18
CA PRO A 30 -2.37 -14.81 10.28
C PRO A 30 -0.90 -14.46 10.02
N ARG A 31 0.00 -14.66 11.00
CA ARG A 31 1.45 -14.48 10.79
C ARG A 31 1.99 -15.46 9.76
N ARG A 32 1.53 -16.72 9.81
CA ARG A 32 1.90 -17.72 8.80
C ARG A 32 1.29 -17.40 7.43
N ALA A 33 0.12 -16.76 7.39
CA ALA A 33 -0.50 -16.35 6.14
C ALA A 33 0.33 -15.27 5.44
N ILE A 34 0.62 -14.15 6.11
CA ILE A 34 1.35 -13.02 5.48
C ILE A 34 2.77 -13.41 5.04
N MET A 35 3.44 -14.32 5.76
CA MET A 35 4.77 -14.79 5.37
C MET A 35 4.79 -15.63 4.08
N ARG A 36 3.64 -16.13 3.60
CA ARG A 36 3.59 -16.87 2.32
C ARG A 36 3.62 -15.95 1.11
N LYS A 37 2.99 -14.78 1.20
CA LYS A 37 2.89 -13.81 0.10
C LYS A 37 2.84 -12.39 0.67
N PRO A 38 3.73 -11.46 0.24
CA PRO A 38 3.74 -10.08 0.73
C PRO A 38 2.42 -9.33 0.49
N HIS A 39 1.76 -9.60 -0.64
CA HIS A 39 0.46 -9.00 -1.03
C HIS A 39 -0.73 -9.82 -0.51
N MET A 40 -0.65 -10.34 0.71
CA MET A 40 -1.71 -11.18 1.25
C MET A 40 -3.03 -10.40 1.35
N ALA A 41 -4.08 -10.94 0.73
CA ALA A 41 -5.39 -10.29 0.72
C ALA A 41 -5.97 -10.19 2.14
N LEU A 42 -6.37 -8.98 2.51
CA LEU A 42 -7.08 -8.67 3.75
C LEU A 42 -8.55 -9.10 3.65
N THR A 43 -9.20 -9.21 4.80
CA THR A 43 -10.66 -9.31 4.88
C THR A 43 -11.26 -7.91 5.00
N SER A 44 -12.57 -7.78 4.75
CA SER A 44 -13.28 -6.51 5.01
C SER A 44 -13.21 -6.07 6.47
N GLN A 45 -13.11 -7.01 7.42
CA GLN A 45 -12.96 -6.72 8.84
C GLN A 45 -11.57 -6.12 9.13
N ALA A 46 -10.53 -6.66 8.49
CA ALA A 46 -9.17 -6.16 8.60
C ALA A 46 -9.02 -4.77 7.95
N ASP A 47 -9.62 -4.56 6.77
CA ASP A 47 -9.65 -3.25 6.13
C ASP A 47 -10.30 -2.22 7.06
N LYS A 48 -11.51 -2.52 7.56
CA LYS A 48 -12.21 -1.64 8.50
C LYS A 48 -11.37 -1.33 9.74
N TRP A 49 -10.75 -2.35 10.35
CA TRP A 49 -9.90 -2.19 11.52
C TRP A 49 -8.74 -1.21 11.27
N ILE A 50 -8.12 -1.30 10.09
CA ILE A 50 -7.03 -0.40 9.69
C ILE A 50 -7.58 1.03 9.52
N PHE A 51 -8.66 1.21 8.76
CA PHE A 51 -9.23 2.53 8.49
C PHE A 51 -9.70 3.24 9.76
N ASP A 52 -10.43 2.55 10.64
CA ASP A 52 -10.92 3.12 11.91
C ASP A 52 -9.77 3.67 12.78
N ARG A 53 -8.58 3.04 12.70
CA ARG A 53 -7.39 3.45 13.47
C ARG A 53 -6.54 4.49 12.76
N LEU A 54 -6.58 4.55 11.44
CA LEU A 54 -5.86 5.55 10.66
C LEU A 54 -6.62 6.87 10.55
N GLU A 55 -7.95 6.86 10.62
CA GLU A 55 -8.80 8.05 10.44
C GLU A 55 -8.38 9.20 11.37
N LYS A 56 -8.26 8.95 12.69
CA LYS A 56 -7.91 9.98 13.68
C LYS A 56 -6.50 10.55 13.47
N PRO A 57 -5.44 9.74 13.33
CA PRO A 57 -4.10 10.24 12.96
C PRO A 57 -4.11 11.03 11.65
N LEU A 58 -4.80 10.54 10.63
CA LEU A 58 -4.84 11.20 9.31
C LEU A 58 -5.54 12.56 9.40
N MET A 59 -6.62 12.69 10.16
CA MET A 59 -7.27 13.99 10.41
C MET A 59 -6.36 14.95 11.19
N ARG A 60 -5.50 14.45 12.07
CA ARG A 60 -4.59 15.28 12.88
C ARG A 60 -3.36 15.75 12.10
N SER A 61 -2.78 14.90 11.26
CA SER A 61 -1.47 15.14 10.65
C SER A 61 -1.40 14.86 9.15
N GLY A 62 -2.53 14.54 8.51
CA GLY A 62 -2.60 14.22 7.08
C GLY A 62 -2.70 15.43 6.17
N ALA A 63 -2.86 16.64 6.72
CA ALA A 63 -2.72 17.88 5.97
C ALA A 63 -1.24 18.27 5.93
N LEU A 64 -0.67 18.34 4.73
CA LEU A 64 0.65 18.90 4.49
C LEU A 64 0.50 20.39 4.21
N ASP A 65 1.19 21.22 4.98
CA ASP A 65 1.34 22.63 4.66
C ASP A 65 2.41 22.78 3.57
N LEU A 66 1.96 22.96 2.33
CA LEU A 66 2.84 23.14 1.18
C LEU A 66 3.52 24.52 1.17
N THR A 67 3.20 25.41 2.12
CA THR A 67 3.93 26.68 2.30
C THR A 67 5.18 26.52 3.18
N ASP A 68 5.37 25.35 3.80
CA ASP A 68 6.59 25.02 4.54
C ASP A 68 7.79 24.97 3.57
N PRO A 69 8.86 25.73 3.83
CA PRO A 69 10.01 25.87 2.93
C PRO A 69 10.81 24.58 2.73
N ARG A 70 10.48 23.49 3.45
CA ARG A 70 11.06 22.15 3.23
C ARG A 70 10.46 21.44 2.01
N PHE A 71 9.33 21.91 1.47
CA PHE A 71 8.72 21.33 0.28
C PHE A 71 9.16 22.13 -0.97
N ASP A 72 9.87 21.46 -1.88
CA ASP A 72 10.09 21.98 -3.22
C ASP A 72 8.79 21.81 -4.04
N LEU A 73 8.18 22.93 -4.42
CA LEU A 73 7.06 22.93 -5.36
C LEU A 73 7.60 22.66 -6.77
N PRO A 74 6.87 21.90 -7.62
CA PRO A 74 7.27 21.72 -9.00
C PRO A 74 7.38 23.10 -9.66
N ALA A 75 8.50 23.34 -10.36
CA ALA A 75 8.65 24.53 -11.18
C ALA A 75 7.44 24.62 -12.11
N VAL A 76 6.76 25.78 -12.08
CA VAL A 76 5.66 26.06 -13.00
C VAL A 76 6.22 25.85 -14.41
N GLN A 77 5.78 24.80 -15.08
CA GLN A 77 6.08 24.64 -16.49
C GLN A 77 5.26 25.71 -17.19
N ASP A 78 5.91 26.83 -17.54
CA ASP A 78 5.37 27.77 -18.50
C ASP A 78 5.04 26.96 -19.75
N SER A 79 3.75 26.67 -19.91
CA SER A 79 3.21 26.00 -21.08
C SER A 79 3.14 27.02 -22.21
N SER A 80 4.30 27.58 -22.57
CA SER A 80 4.45 28.23 -23.86
C SER A 80 4.43 27.11 -24.90
N PRO A 81 3.52 27.15 -25.89
CA PRO A 81 3.50 26.19 -26.98
C PRO A 81 4.68 26.51 -27.90
N GLY A 82 5.86 26.01 -27.54
CA GLY A 82 7.08 26.26 -28.29
C GLY A 82 8.28 25.59 -27.64
N VAL A 83 8.81 24.60 -28.34
CA VAL A 83 10.03 23.83 -28.04
C VAL A 83 9.75 22.54 -27.25
N PHE A 84 9.44 21.49 -28.01
CA PHE A 84 9.69 20.12 -27.59
C PHE A 84 11.14 20.03 -27.06
N ALA A 85 11.30 19.85 -25.76
CA ALA A 85 12.57 19.48 -25.18
C ALA A 85 12.95 18.12 -25.76
N THR A 86 14.05 18.10 -26.52
CA THR A 86 14.68 16.86 -26.99
C THR A 86 15.02 16.01 -25.77
N VAL A 87 14.26 14.94 -25.57
CA VAL A 87 14.59 13.91 -24.60
C VAL A 87 15.87 13.23 -25.10
N PRO A 88 16.97 13.17 -24.32
CA PRO A 88 18.11 12.36 -24.73
C PRO A 88 17.68 10.89 -24.76
N HIS A 89 17.59 10.36 -25.97
CA HIS A 89 17.33 8.95 -26.24
C HIS A 89 18.49 8.13 -25.65
N VAL A 90 18.27 7.50 -24.50
CA VAL A 90 19.17 6.45 -23.98
C VAL A 90 19.05 5.26 -24.93
N PRO A 91 20.13 4.82 -25.60
CA PRO A 91 20.07 3.63 -26.43
C PRO A 91 19.90 2.40 -25.53
N THR A 92 18.73 1.77 -25.60
CA THR A 92 18.51 0.43 -25.06
C THR A 92 19.33 -0.53 -25.93
N GLN A 93 20.50 -0.97 -25.44
CA GLN A 93 21.20 -2.08 -26.07
C GLN A 93 20.38 -3.37 -25.86
N SER A 94 19.96 -3.98 -26.96
CA SER A 94 19.45 -5.35 -27.00
C SER A 94 20.55 -6.31 -26.56
N PRO A 95 20.28 -7.33 -25.74
CA PRO A 95 21.25 -8.38 -25.49
C PRO A 95 21.38 -9.25 -26.75
N GLU A 96 22.62 -9.36 -27.25
CA GLU A 96 23.01 -10.41 -28.20
C GLU A 96 23.24 -11.72 -27.44
N GLU A 97 22.79 -12.80 -28.11
CA GLU A 97 23.01 -14.25 -27.91
C GLU A 97 22.29 -14.99 -26.77
#